data_AF-A0A2X4U405-F1
#
_entry.id   AF-A0A2X4U405-F1
#
_cell.length_a   1.000
_cell.length_b   1.000
_cell.length_c   1.000
_cell.angle_alpha   90.00
_cell.angle_beta   90.00
_cell.angle_gamma   90.00
#
_symmetry.space_group_name_H-M   'P 1'
#
loop_
_entity.id
_entity.type
_entity.pdbx_description
1 polymer ?
#
loop_
_entity_poly.entity_id
_entity_poly.type
_entity_poly.pdbx_seq_one_letter_code
_entity_poly.pdbx_strand_id
1 'polypeptide(L)' 'MRVLKFGGTSVANAERFLRVADILESNASKGR' A
#
# COMPACT_ATOMS: atom_id res chain seq x y z
N MET A 1 -10.99 12.33 1.43
CA MET A 1 -10.64 11.31 0.43
C MET A 1 -9.13 11.33 0.24
N ARG A 2 -8.43 10.20 0.40
CA ARG A 2 -6.97 10.11 0.19
C ARG A 2 -6.69 9.09 -0.89
N VAL A 3 -5.74 9.39 -1.77
CA VAL A 3 -5.32 8.48 -2.84
C VAL A 3 -3.89 8.04 -2.56
N LEU A 4 -3.67 6.73 -2.53
CA LEU A 4 -2.35 6.13 -2.39
C LEU A 4 -1.92 5.63 -3.76
N LYS A 5 -0.73 6.02 -4.21
CA LYS A 5 -0.18 5.58 -5.49
C LYS A 5 1.11 4.81 -5.27
N PHE A 6 1.19 3.66 -5.94
CA PHE A 6 2.36 2.80 -5.98
C PHE A 6 2.92 2.78 -7.39
N GLY A 7 4.26 2.76 -7.50
CA GLY A 7 4.95 2.61 -8.79
C GLY A 7 4.95 1.14 -9.24
N GLY A 8 5.25 0.88 -10.51
CA GLY A 8 5.31 -0.50 -11.04
C GLY A 8 6.32 -1.39 -10.31
N THR A 9 7.47 -0.83 -9.90
CA THR A 9 8.49 -1.55 -9.13
C THR A 9 8.04 -1.89 -7.71
N SER A 10 7.09 -1.13 -7.14
CA SER A 10 6.52 -1.36 -5.81
C SER A 10 5.57 -2.55 -5.76
N VAL A 11 5.14 -3.08 -6.91
CA VAL A 11 4.25 -4.24 -7.04
C VAL A 11 4.84 -5.32 -7.96
N ALA A 12 6.15 -5.27 -8.22
CA ALA A 12 6.80 -6.10 -9.22
C ALA A 12 6.88 -7.60 -8.87
N ASN A 13 6.60 -7.98 -7.62
CA ASN A 13 6.56 -9.37 -7.17
C ASN A 13 5.63 -9.54 -5.96
N ALA A 14 5.36 -10.80 -5.60
CA ALA A 14 4.43 -11.16 -4.52
C ALA A 14 4.82 -10.58 -3.16
N GLU A 15 6.10 -10.63 -2.79
CA GLU A 15 6.60 -10.09 -1.53
C GLU A 15 6.31 -8.58 -1.43
N ARG A 16 6.62 -7.83 -2.50
CA ARG A 16 6.38 -6.39 -2.57
C ARG A 16 4.89 -6.06 -2.58
N PHE A 17 4.08 -6.89 -3.25
CA PHE A 17 2.63 -6.74 -3.26
C PHE A 17 2.02 -6.92 -1.86
N LEU A 18 2.49 -7.91 -1.08
CA LEU A 18 2.05 -8.10 0.30
C LEU A 18 2.39 -6.88 1.18
N ARG A 19 3.58 -6.29 1.00
CA ARG A 19 3.94 -5.04 1.71
C ARG A 19 3.01 -3.87 1.37
N VAL A 20 2.45 -3.81 0.16
CA VAL A 20 1.44 -2.79 -0.20
C VAL A 20 0.16 -2.98 0.62
N ALA A 21 -0.26 -4.21 0.89
CA ALA A 21 -1.43 -4.48 1.72
C ALA A 21 -1.27 -3.93 3.15
N ASP A 22 -0.09 -4.13 3.76
CA ASP A 22 0.22 -3.59 5.09
C ASP A 22 0.17 -2.04 5.11
N ILE A 23 0.65 -1.40 4.03
CA ILE A 23 0.60 0.06 3.89
C ILE A 23 -0.84 0.56 3.78
N LEU A 24 -1.71 -0.16 3.08
CA LEU A 24 -3.13 0.18 2.97
C LEU A 24 -3.81 0.10 4.35
N GLU A 25 -3.60 -0.97 5.11
CA GLU A 25 -4.17 -1.16 6.45
C GLU A 25 -3.67 -0.09 7.45
N SER A 26 -2.38 0.21 7.42
CA SER A 26 -1.81 1.28 8.25
C SER A 26 -2.37 2.67 7.90
N ASN A 27 -2.60 2.95 6.61
CA ASN A 27 -3.19 4.24 6.22
C ASN A 27 -4.68 4.33 6.53
N ALA A 28 -5.42 3.22 6.45
CA ALA A 28 -6.81 3.16 6.84
C ALA A 28 -7.01 3.51 8.32
N SER A 29 -6.15 2.98 9.20
CA SER A 29 -6.21 3.25 10.66
C SER A 29 -5.76 4.66 11.05
N LYS A 30 -4.85 5.29 10.29
CA LYS A 30 -4.40 6.69 10.52
C LYS A 30 -5.41 7.77 10.12
N GLY A 31 -6.55 7.39 9.55
CA GLY A 31 -7.61 8.32 9.14
C GLY A 31 -8.68 8.60 10.20
N ARG A 32 -8.46 8.16 11.44
CA ARG A 32 -9.30 8.46 12.60
C ARG A 32 -8.83 9.73 13.30
#